data_AF-R5GXP6-F1
#
_entry.id   AF-R5GXP6-F1
#
_cell.length_a   1.000
_cell.length_b   1.000
_cell.length_c   1.000
_cell.angle_alpha   90.00
_cell.angle_beta   90.00
_cell.angle_gamma   90.00
#
_symmetry.space_group_name_H-M   'P 1'
#
loop_
_entity.id
_entity.type
_entity.pdbx_description
1 polymer ?
#
loop_
_entity_poly.entity_id
_entity_poly.type
_entity_poly.pdbx_seq_one_letter_code
_entity_poly.pdbx_strand_id
1 'polypeptide(L)' 'MKTTVIVHHIDDLGRIVIPKEICRNMHIREGTP' A
#
# COMPACT_ATOMS: atom_id res chain seq x y z
N MET A 1 10.53 -0.52 -15.91
CA MET A 1 10.24 -1.28 -14.66
C MET A 1 10.62 -0.38 -13.50
N LYS A 2 9.65 0.31 -12.88
CA LYS A 2 9.91 1.09 -11.66
C LYS A 2 9.94 0.08 -10.51
N THR A 3 11.14 -0.19 -9.99
CA THR A 3 11.32 -0.90 -8.73
C THR A 3 10.86 0.04 -7.63
N THR A 4 9.55 0.12 -7.39
CA THR A 4 9.06 0.79 -6.19
C THR A 4 9.56 -0.06 -5.03
N VAL A 5 10.47 0.48 -4.23
CA VAL A 5 10.83 -0.13 -2.95
C VAL A 5 9.57 -0.05 -2.11
N ILE A 6 8.77 -1.11 -2.11
CA ILE A 6 7.49 -1.12 -1.40
C ILE A 6 7.84 -1.18 0.08
N VAL A 7 7.82 -0.03 0.74
CA VAL A 7 8.05 0.09 2.18
C VAL A 7 6.79 -0.41 2.87
N HIS A 8 6.71 -1.72 3.07
CA HIS A 8 5.65 -2.34 3.84
C HIS A 8 5.98 -2.18 5.32
N HIS A 9 5.32 -1.22 5.98
CA HIS A 9 5.20 -1.28 7.43
C HIS A 9 4.16 -2.36 7.73
N ILE A 10 4.59 -3.43 8.39
CA ILE A 10 3.72 -4.50 8.86
C ILE A 10 3.24 -4.07 10.25
N ASP A 11 1.93 -3.93 10.43
CA ASP A 11 1.36 -3.74 11.77
C ASP A 11 1.34 -5.05 12.56
N ASP A 12 1.13 -4.99 13.87
CA ASP A 12 1.17 -6.16 14.76
C ASP A 12 0.08 -7.22 14.46
N LEU A 13 -0.86 -6.92 13.55
CA LEU A 13 -1.92 -7.82 13.09
C LEU A 13 -1.59 -8.44 11.72
N GLY A 14 -0.43 -8.11 11.14
CA GLY A 14 0.01 -8.63 9.85
C GLY A 14 -0.58 -7.86 8.65
N ARG A 15 -1.16 -6.68 8.85
CA ARG A 15 -1.63 -5.86 7.73
C ARG A 15 -0.46 -5.09 7.16
N ILE A 16 -0.53 -4.93 5.84
CA ILE A 16 0.53 -4.37 5.04
C ILE A 16 0.09 -3.00 4.57
N VAL A 17 0.80 -1.95 5.00
CA VAL A 17 0.54 -0.60 4.50
C VAL A 17 1.02 -0.47 3.06
N ILE A 18 0.12 -0.05 2.18
CA ILE A 18 0.41 0.23 0.77
C ILE A 18 0.52 1.76 0.61
N PRO A 19 1.59 2.29 0.00
CA PRO A 19 1.73 3.71 -0.30
C PRO A 19 0.58 4.28 -1.12
N LYS A 20 0.21 5.54 -0.86
CA LYS A 20 -0.90 6.23 -1.57
C LYS A 20 -0.73 6.29 -3.09
N GLU A 21 0.51 6.28 -3.60
CA GLU A 21 0.78 6.24 -5.04
C GLU A 21 0.23 4.97 -5.69
N ILE A 22 0.40 3.80 -5.05
CA ILE A 22 -0.11 2.53 -5.54
C ILE A 22 -1.65 2.53 -5.45
N CYS A 23 -2.21 3.03 -4.34
CA CYS A 23 -3.67 3.15 -4.19
C CYS A 23 -4.29 4.03 -5.29
N ARG A 24 -3.65 5.16 -5.62
CA ARG A 24 -4.10 6.06 -6.69
C ARG A 24 -4.01 5.39 -8.07
N ASN A 25 -2.94 4.65 -8.33
CA ASN A 25 -2.73 3.97 -9.61
C ASN A 25 -3.67 2.76 -9.79
N MET A 26 -4.01 2.08 -8.70
CA MET A 26 -4.93 0.94 -8.67
C MET A 26 -6.40 1.34 -8.46
N HIS A 27 -6.71 2.64 -8.38
CA HIS A 27 -8.05 3.16 -8.08
C HIS A 27 -8.67 2.60 -6.79
N ILE A 28 -7.83 2.23 -5.82
CA ILE A 28 -8.27 1.72 -4.52
C ILE A 28 -8.75 2.92 -3.70
N ARG A 29 -10.01 2.88 -3.27
CA ARG A 29 -10.61 3.94 -2.46
C ARG A 29 -10.09 3.84 -1.02
N GLU A 30 -9.70 4.99 -0.45
CA GLU A 30 -9.31 5.08 0.96
C GLU A 30 -10.45 4.55 1.86
N GLY A 31 -10.15 3.60 2.75
CA GLY A 31 -11.11 3.03 3.71
C GLY A 31 -11.53 1.58 3.49
N THR A 32 -10.94 0.87 2.53
CA THR A 32 -11.11 -0.59 2.44
C THR A 32 -10.06 -1.25 3.34
N PRO A 33 -10.47 -1.97 4.41
CA PRO A 33 -9.54 -2.64 5.33
C PRO A 33 -8.82 -3.84 4.69
#